data_AF-A0AAN8P5V5-F1
#
_entry.id   AF-A0AAN8P5V5-F1
#
_cell.length_a   1.000
_cell.length_b   1.000
_cell.length_c   1.000
_cell.angle_alpha   90.00
_cell.angle_beta   90.00
_cell.angle_gamma   90.00
#
_symmetry.space_group_name_H-M   'P 1'
#
loop_
_entity.id
_entity.type
_entity.pdbx_description
1 polymer ?
#
loop_
_entity_poly.entity_id
_entity_poly.type
_entity_poly.pdbx_seq_one_letter_code
_entity_poly.pdbx_strand_id
1 'polypeptide(L)'
;MSSLENISSEAIQCLAFADSYTKKSDSSNYPTLWIGTSLGSVLTIMISLPPAGEQRMNQPVVVSPWGTIFRLKGCILTMSFLDCNGALIPYLYESWKDENKQEKQKTPTKSNNNRMSPTLGSSREEQCGQCGDRQFVVIVSEKQSRVVALPSHNCVYRQQLADTDFVVKAEIISLKDNVCLVCYISNGHITAHSLPSLRPLIDIDFLPLAHFSYRSLCIHKY
;
A
#
# COMPACT_ATOMS: atom_id res chain seq x y z
N MET A 1 -12.48 37.59 -6.20
CA MET A 1 -12.31 36.40 -5.34
C MET A 1 -10.89 35.92 -5.51
N SER A 2 -10.15 35.80 -4.41
CA SER A 2 -8.71 35.56 -4.46
C SER A 2 -8.43 34.05 -4.54
N SER A 3 -7.37 33.64 -5.25
CA SER A 3 -6.95 32.24 -5.39
C SER A 3 -6.63 31.54 -4.05
N LEU A 4 -6.53 32.30 -2.96
CA LEU A 4 -6.31 31.82 -1.59
C LEU A 4 -7.58 31.32 -0.89
N GLU A 5 -8.77 31.65 -1.41
CA GLU A 5 -10.06 31.25 -0.80
C GLU A 5 -10.54 29.85 -1.23
N ASN A 6 -9.77 29.15 -2.07
CA ASN A 6 -10.14 27.84 -2.62
C ASN A 6 -9.10 26.75 -2.32
N ILE A 7 -8.41 26.83 -1.18
CA ILE A 7 -7.63 25.70 -0.68
C ILE A 7 -8.62 24.75 -0.01
N SER A 8 -9.21 23.84 -0.79
CA SER A 8 -9.80 22.64 -0.20
C SER A 8 -8.70 21.98 0.64
N SER A 9 -8.93 21.80 1.95
CA SER A 9 -7.99 21.15 2.86
C SER A 9 -7.93 19.65 2.58
N GLU A 10 -7.36 19.29 1.44
CA GLU A 10 -7.07 17.90 1.09
C GLU A 10 -5.87 17.44 1.93
N ALA A 11 -6.11 16.46 2.79
CA ALA A 11 -5.11 15.90 3.68
C ALA A 11 -4.49 14.63 3.07
N ILE A 12 -3.21 14.40 3.36
CA ILE A 12 -2.54 13.13 3.05
C ILE A 12 -2.93 12.12 4.13
N GLN A 13 -3.51 11.00 3.70
CA GLN A 13 -4.00 9.96 4.60
C GLN A 13 -3.02 8.79 4.72
N CYS A 14 -2.37 8.41 3.62
CA CYS A 14 -1.40 7.33 3.61
C CYS A 14 -0.34 7.53 2.52
N LEU A 15 0.83 6.93 2.76
CA LEU A 15 1.98 6.94 1.86
C LEU A 15 2.44 5.51 1.62
N ALA A 16 2.87 5.19 0.42
CA ALA A 16 3.51 3.92 0.11
C ALA A 16 4.73 4.12 -0.80
N PHE A 17 5.89 3.67 -0.33
CA PHE A 17 7.07 3.54 -1.17
C PHE A 17 7.09 2.17 -1.83
N ALA A 18 7.35 2.14 -3.13
CA ALA A 18 7.48 0.91 -3.89
C ALA A 18 8.37 1.10 -5.11
N ASP A 19 9.06 0.03 -5.51
CA ASP A 19 9.55 -0.10 -6.87
C ASP A 19 8.36 -0.54 -7.73
N SER A 20 7.89 0.35 -8.61
CA SER A 20 6.71 0.08 -9.43
C SER A 20 6.87 0.55 -10.87
N TYR A 21 6.12 -0.07 -11.78
CA TYR A 21 6.12 0.32 -13.17
C TYR A 21 5.32 1.60 -13.39
N THR A 22 5.97 2.61 -13.95
CA THR A 22 5.40 3.94 -14.15
C THR A 22 5.16 4.31 -15.61
N LYS A 23 5.55 3.49 -16.59
CA LYS A 23 5.22 3.74 -18.00
C LYS A 23 4.69 2.48 -18.64
N LYS A 24 3.63 2.64 -19.45
CA LYS A 24 2.97 1.55 -20.20
C LYS A 24 3.92 0.71 -21.07
N SER A 25 5.09 1.26 -21.42
CA SER A 25 6.10 0.64 -22.29
C SER A 25 7.42 0.34 -21.60
N ASP A 26 7.61 0.72 -20.34
CA ASP A 26 8.89 0.49 -19.66
C ASP A 26 8.88 -0.91 -19.05
N SER A 27 9.93 -1.68 -19.33
CA SER A 27 10.18 -3.00 -18.73
C SER A 27 10.87 -2.90 -17.36
N SER A 28 11.10 -1.69 -16.85
CA SER A 28 11.81 -1.44 -15.59
C SER A 28 10.93 -0.79 -14.53
N ASN A 29 11.09 -1.24 -13.30
CA ASN A 29 10.53 -0.58 -12.13
C ASN A 29 11.34 0.67 -11.77
N TYR A 30 10.65 1.66 -11.20
CA TYR A 30 11.26 2.86 -10.64
C TYR A 30 10.88 2.99 -9.17
N PRO A 31 11.76 3.55 -8.32
CA PRO A 31 11.37 3.97 -6.98
C PRO A 31 10.26 5.02 -7.08
N THR A 32 9.14 4.75 -6.42
CA THR A 32 7.95 5.60 -6.45
C THR A 32 7.40 5.87 -5.06
N LEU A 33 6.81 7.05 -4.89
CA LEU A 33 6.01 7.42 -3.74
C LEU A 33 4.55 7.57 -4.18
N TRP A 34 3.69 6.76 -3.60
CA TRP A 34 2.25 6.80 -3.78
C TRP A 34 1.60 7.52 -2.59
N ILE A 35 0.71 8.46 -2.89
CA ILE A 35 0.12 9.39 -1.91
C ILE A 35 -1.39 9.27 -2.00
N GLY A 36 -2.02 8.71 -0.97
CA GLY A 36 -3.47 8.63 -0.84
C GLY A 36 -4.01 9.81 -0.04
N THR A 37 -5.09 10.42 -0.52
CA THR A 37 -5.65 11.64 0.08
C THR A 37 -7.03 11.45 0.71
N SER A 38 -7.47 12.42 1.50
CA SER A 38 -8.79 12.46 2.13
C SER A 38 -9.93 12.66 1.12
N LEU A 39 -9.64 13.14 -0.10
CA LEU A 39 -10.65 13.28 -1.16
C LEU A 39 -10.70 12.07 -2.10
N GLY A 40 -9.98 11.00 -1.79
CA GLY A 40 -10.00 9.75 -2.56
C GLY A 40 -9.11 9.77 -3.80
N SER A 41 -8.17 10.73 -3.87
CA SER A 41 -7.15 10.75 -4.93
C SER A 41 -5.93 9.93 -4.52
N VAL A 42 -5.32 9.28 -5.50
CA VAL A 42 -3.97 8.71 -5.37
C VAL A 42 -3.06 9.38 -6.38
N LEU A 43 -2.08 10.11 -5.87
CA LEU A 43 -1.01 10.75 -6.62
C LEU A 43 0.22 9.84 -6.57
N THR A 44 1.06 9.89 -7.60
CA THR A 44 2.31 9.13 -7.62
C THR A 44 3.44 10.05 -8.05
N ILE A 45 4.57 9.91 -7.38
CA ILE A 45 5.81 10.61 -7.68
C ILE A 45 6.85 9.56 -8.00
N MET A 46 7.51 9.70 -9.14
CA MET A 46 8.69 8.93 -9.50
C MET A 46 9.92 9.58 -8.87
N ILE A 47 10.80 8.76 -8.32
CA ILE A 47 12.04 9.18 -7.67
C ILE A 47 13.21 8.62 -8.49
N SER A 48 13.96 9.52 -9.10
CA SER A 48 15.20 9.19 -9.80
C SER A 48 16.38 9.34 -8.84
N LEU A 49 16.95 8.20 -8.44
CA LEU A 49 18.12 8.14 -7.58
C LEU A 49 19.40 8.19 -8.43
N PRO A 50 20.37 9.06 -8.12
CA PRO A 50 21.68 8.96 -8.72
C PRO A 50 22.32 7.59 -8.46
N PRO A 51 23.20 7.13 -9.38
CA PRO A 51 23.97 5.91 -9.20
C PRO A 51 24.70 5.87 -7.85
N ALA A 52 24.84 4.69 -7.27
CA ALA A 52 25.55 4.51 -6.00
C ALA A 52 27.03 4.95 -6.11
N GLY A 53 27.62 5.33 -4.97
CA GLY A 53 28.99 5.87 -4.90
C GLY A 53 29.01 7.40 -4.80
N GLU A 54 30.09 8.02 -5.27
CA GLU A 54 30.29 9.48 -5.15
C GLU A 54 29.19 10.30 -5.82
N GLN A 55 28.60 9.80 -6.92
CA GLN A 55 27.53 10.51 -7.62
C GLN A 55 26.31 10.73 -6.72
N ARG A 56 25.97 9.79 -5.83
CA ARG A 56 24.86 9.95 -4.88
C ARG A 56 25.14 11.03 -3.82
N MET A 57 26.40 11.32 -3.52
CA MET A 57 26.79 12.36 -2.58
C MET A 57 26.78 13.75 -3.22
N ASN A 58 27.01 13.81 -4.54
CA ASN A 58 27.20 15.06 -5.27
C ASN A 58 26.00 15.47 -6.15
N GLN A 59 25.09 14.54 -6.48
CA GLN A 59 23.92 14.82 -7.32
C GLN A 59 22.63 14.77 -6.49
N PRO A 60 21.69 15.70 -6.74
CA PRO A 60 20.40 15.68 -6.05
C PRO A 60 19.53 14.53 -6.55
N VAL A 61 18.66 14.05 -5.66
CA VAL A 61 17.54 13.18 -6.04
C VAL A 61 16.54 14.00 -6.85
N VAL A 62 16.15 13.50 -8.02
CA VAL A 62 15.15 14.17 -8.88
C VAL A 62 13.81 13.49 -8.67
N VAL A 63 12.78 14.29 -8.41
CA VAL A 63 11.40 13.81 -8.31
C VAL A 63 10.58 14.34 -9.48
N SER A 64 9.72 13.51 -10.04
CA SER A 64 8.80 13.91 -11.10
C SER A 64 7.39 13.38 -10.81
N PRO A 65 6.35 14.24 -10.86
CA PRO A 65 4.98 13.78 -10.69
C PRO A 65 4.61 12.89 -11.86
N TRP A 66 3.92 11.80 -11.57
CA TRP A 66 3.37 10.95 -12.60
C TRP A 66 2.00 11.46 -13.04
N GLY A 67 1.73 11.42 -14.35
CA GLY A 67 0.47 11.90 -14.92
C GLY A 67 -0.76 11.04 -14.62
N THR A 68 -0.61 9.82 -14.09
CA THR A 68 -1.76 8.98 -13.73
C THR A 68 -2.24 9.32 -12.32
N ILE A 69 -3.51 9.70 -12.19
CA ILE A 69 -4.18 9.94 -10.90
C ILE A 69 -5.34 8.95 -10.77
N PHE A 70 -5.33 8.13 -9.72
CA PHE A 70 -6.48 7.28 -9.40
C PHE A 70 -7.48 8.05 -8.55
N ARG A 71 -8.77 7.88 -8.84
CA ARG A 71 -9.86 8.49 -8.07
C ARG A 71 -10.82 7.43 -7.58
N LEU A 72 -11.00 7.39 -6.26
CA LEU A 72 -11.91 6.51 -5.56
C LEU A 72 -12.92 7.34 -4.74
N LYS A 73 -14.08 6.74 -4.43
CA LYS A 73 -15.06 7.34 -3.51
C LYS A 73 -14.56 7.21 -2.06
N GLY A 74 -14.57 8.32 -1.32
CA GLY A 74 -14.14 8.37 0.08
C GLY A 74 -12.61 8.41 0.26
N CYS A 75 -12.17 8.64 1.50
CA CYS A 75 -10.74 8.79 1.83
C CYS A 75 -9.96 7.53 1.47
N ILE A 76 -8.72 7.67 0.98
CA ILE A 76 -7.82 6.52 0.80
C ILE A 76 -7.29 6.09 2.18
N LEU A 77 -7.47 4.82 2.51
CA LEU A 77 -7.09 4.24 3.81
C LEU A 77 -5.74 3.54 3.76
N THR A 78 -5.51 2.72 2.72
CA THR A 78 -4.26 1.97 2.57
C THR A 78 -3.99 1.62 1.11
N MET A 79 -2.71 1.42 0.81
CA MET A 79 -2.21 0.94 -0.47
C MET A 79 -1.16 -0.14 -0.25
N SER A 80 -1.16 -1.16 -1.10
CA SER A 80 -0.10 -2.17 -1.09
C SER A 80 0.13 -2.76 -2.48
N PHE A 81 1.30 -3.37 -2.65
CA PHE A 81 1.75 -3.88 -3.93
C PHE A 81 1.86 -5.40 -3.88
N LEU A 82 1.45 -6.05 -4.96
CA LEU A 82 1.54 -7.48 -5.16
C LEU A 82 2.37 -7.77 -6.40
N ASP A 83 3.16 -8.84 -6.38
CA ASP A 83 3.86 -9.33 -7.57
C ASP A 83 2.90 -10.02 -8.56
N CYS A 84 3.43 -10.56 -9.66
CA CYS A 84 2.65 -11.26 -10.68
C CYS A 84 1.96 -12.53 -10.15
N ASN A 85 2.46 -13.11 -9.06
CA ASN A 85 1.90 -14.28 -8.40
C ASN A 85 0.84 -13.92 -7.36
N GLY A 86 0.63 -12.63 -7.09
CA GLY A 86 -0.28 -12.14 -6.06
C GLY A 86 0.31 -12.14 -4.65
N ALA A 87 1.62 -12.35 -4.51
CA ALA A 87 2.30 -12.27 -3.23
C ALA A 87 2.58 -10.81 -2.84
N LEU A 88 2.57 -10.53 -1.53
CA LEU A 88 2.77 -9.17 -1.02
C LEU A 88 4.23 -8.74 -1.22
N ILE A 89 4.44 -7.63 -1.94
CA ILE A 89 5.75 -7.01 -2.05
C ILE A 89 6.02 -6.27 -0.73
N PRO A 90 7.11 -6.58 -0.01
CA PRO A 90 7.44 -5.91 1.24
C PRO A 90 7.61 -4.40 1.03
N TYR A 91 7.18 -3.61 2.02
CA TYR A 91 7.44 -2.17 2.01
C TYR A 91 8.95 -1.92 2.03
N LEU A 92 9.43 -1.04 1.15
CA LEU A 92 10.84 -0.67 1.03
C LEU A 92 11.27 0.37 2.08
N TYR A 93 10.50 0.52 3.16
CA TYR A 93 10.83 1.41 4.27
C TYR A 93 10.79 0.64 5.59
N GLU A 94 11.71 0.98 6.48
CA GLU A 94 11.65 0.56 7.87
C GLU A 94 10.99 1.68 8.69
N SER A 95 10.15 1.31 9.66
CA SER A 95 9.65 2.30 10.63
C SER A 95 10.84 2.90 11.38
N TRP A 96 10.86 4.22 11.51
CA TRP A 96 11.88 4.92 12.28
C TRP A 96 11.93 4.36 13.71
N LYS A 97 13.14 4.02 14.18
CA LYS A 97 13.39 3.53 15.54
C LYS A 97 14.33 4.51 16.25
N ASP A 98 14.00 4.85 17.47
CA ASP A 98 14.85 5.64 18.35
C ASP A 98 16.06 4.79 18.78
N GLU A 99 17.26 5.15 18.32
CA GLU A 99 18.51 4.41 18.61
C GLU A 99 18.81 4.36 20.11
N ASN A 100 18.35 5.34 20.89
CA ASN A 100 18.65 5.48 22.31
C ASN A 100 17.88 4.50 23.22
N LYS A 101 16.94 3.70 22.70
CA LYS A 101 16.17 2.73 23.49
C LYS A 101 16.81 1.33 23.59
N GLN A 102 17.95 1.08 22.93
CA GLN A 102 18.51 -0.28 22.82
C GLN A 102 19.20 -0.81 24.09
N GLU A 103 19.51 0.02 25.10
CA GLU A 103 20.29 -0.46 26.27
C GLU A 103 19.46 -1.06 27.42
N LYS A 104 18.14 -0.88 27.47
CA LYS A 104 17.32 -1.34 28.62
C LYS A 104 16.07 -2.09 28.21
N GLN A 105 16.23 -3.30 27.68
CA GLN A 105 15.34 -4.45 27.91
C GLN A 105 15.83 -5.67 27.11
N LYS A 106 16.78 -6.43 27.68
CA LYS A 106 16.94 -7.85 27.34
C LYS A 106 16.02 -8.67 28.25
N THR A 107 14.82 -8.97 27.79
CA THR A 107 14.03 -10.11 28.28
C THR A 107 14.22 -11.30 27.33
N PRO A 108 14.58 -12.49 27.82
CA PRO A 108 14.98 -13.63 26.98
C PRO A 108 13.77 -14.45 26.52
N THR A 109 12.84 -13.86 25.76
CA THR A 109 11.77 -14.62 25.11
C THR A 109 11.50 -14.12 23.70
N LYS A 110 11.88 -14.96 22.73
CA LYS A 110 11.54 -14.96 21.30
C LYS A 110 11.95 -13.72 20.50
N SER A 111 13.17 -13.79 19.96
CA SER A 111 13.53 -13.07 18.75
C SER A 111 12.71 -13.61 17.57
N ASN A 112 11.77 -12.82 17.06
CA ASN A 112 11.33 -12.96 15.69
C ASN A 112 11.55 -11.63 14.98
N ASN A 113 12.84 -11.32 14.78
CA ASN A 113 13.24 -10.27 13.86
C ASN A 113 12.94 -10.79 12.45
N ASN A 114 11.73 -10.52 11.93
CA ASN A 114 11.49 -10.53 10.49
C ASN A 114 12.26 -9.35 9.88
N ARG A 115 13.57 -9.55 9.79
CA ARG A 115 14.52 -8.70 9.09
C ARG A 115 14.48 -9.12 7.64
N MET A 116 13.50 -8.64 6.89
CA MET A 116 13.52 -8.77 5.43
C MET A 116 14.24 -7.54 4.87
N SER A 117 15.56 -7.60 4.91
CA SER A 117 16.40 -6.71 4.11
C SER A 117 16.23 -7.10 2.64
N PRO A 118 16.02 -6.15 1.71
CA PRO A 118 16.01 -6.49 0.29
C PRO A 118 17.46 -6.83 -0.08
N THR A 119 17.72 -8.09 -0.39
CA THR A 119 18.95 -8.44 -1.09
C THR A 119 18.66 -8.20 -2.56
N LEU A 120 19.36 -7.23 -3.15
CA LEU A 120 19.45 -7.06 -4.60
C LEU A 120 20.01 -8.37 -5.18
N GLY A 121 19.13 -9.28 -5.57
CA GLY A 121 19.46 -10.56 -6.18
C GLY A 121 19.09 -10.52 -7.66
N SER A 122 20.09 -10.21 -8.48
CA SER A 122 20.09 -10.58 -9.89
C SER A 122 19.99 -12.11 -10.05
N SER A 123 19.45 -12.53 -11.19
CA SER A 123 19.46 -13.90 -11.76
C SER A 123 18.51 -14.95 -11.16
N ARG A 124 17.29 -15.03 -11.72
CA ARG A 124 16.68 -16.29 -12.20
C ARG A 124 15.83 -15.98 -13.42
N GLU A 125 16.47 -15.85 -14.57
CA GLU A 125 15.82 -16.16 -15.85
C GLU A 125 15.61 -17.67 -15.87
N GLU A 126 14.35 -18.11 -15.90
CA GLU A 126 13.84 -19.14 -16.80
C GLU A 126 12.38 -19.51 -16.49
N GLN A 127 11.55 -19.44 -17.53
CA GLN A 127 10.23 -20.08 -17.72
C GLN A 127 8.97 -19.44 -17.09
N CYS A 128 8.44 -18.41 -17.74
CA CYS A 128 7.09 -18.44 -18.33
C CYS A 128 6.95 -17.27 -19.32
N GLY A 129 7.17 -17.53 -20.60
CA GLY A 129 6.92 -16.56 -21.66
C GLY A 129 5.44 -16.15 -21.64
N GLN A 130 5.21 -14.84 -21.51
CA GLN A 130 3.93 -14.10 -21.53
C GLN A 130 3.34 -13.59 -20.18
N CYS A 131 3.96 -13.91 -19.03
CA CYS A 131 3.52 -13.36 -17.72
C CYS A 131 4.64 -12.67 -16.90
N GLY A 132 5.79 -12.38 -17.51
CA GLY A 132 6.83 -11.55 -16.90
C GLY A 132 6.42 -10.08 -16.91
N ASP A 133 6.69 -9.35 -15.82
CA ASP A 133 6.50 -7.89 -15.67
C ASP A 133 5.08 -7.39 -15.32
N ARG A 134 4.31 -8.16 -14.55
CA ARG A 134 3.02 -7.69 -14.00
C ARG A 134 3.12 -7.49 -12.50
N GLN A 135 2.78 -6.30 -12.03
CA GLN A 135 2.59 -5.99 -10.61
C GLN A 135 1.15 -5.52 -10.42
N PHE A 136 0.58 -5.73 -9.24
CA PHE A 136 -0.71 -5.16 -8.89
C PHE A 136 -0.54 -4.14 -7.76
N VAL A 137 -1.27 -3.04 -7.85
CA VAL A 137 -1.48 -2.14 -6.71
C VAL A 137 -2.91 -2.29 -6.22
N VAL A 138 -3.04 -2.57 -4.93
CA VAL A 138 -4.32 -2.63 -4.21
C VAL A 138 -4.53 -1.28 -3.56
N ILE A 139 -5.60 -0.60 -3.92
CA ILE A 139 -5.97 0.72 -3.37
C ILE A 139 -7.31 0.56 -2.65
N VAL A 140 -7.34 0.93 -1.38
CA VAL A 140 -8.53 0.80 -0.54
C VAL A 140 -8.97 2.16 -0.04
N SER A 141 -10.23 2.51 -0.29
CA SER A 141 -10.88 3.69 0.26
C SER A 141 -11.97 3.31 1.26
N GLU A 142 -12.53 4.32 1.92
CA GLU A 142 -13.68 4.18 2.83
C GLU A 142 -14.91 3.49 2.21
N LYS A 143 -15.04 3.49 0.89
CA LYS A 143 -16.24 2.98 0.19
C LYS A 143 -15.94 1.80 -0.74
N GLN A 144 -14.72 1.67 -1.25
CA GLN A 144 -14.40 0.66 -2.26
C GLN A 144 -12.94 0.25 -2.23
N SER A 145 -12.67 -0.95 -2.75
CA SER A 145 -11.32 -1.41 -3.08
C SER A 145 -11.17 -1.57 -4.60
N ARG A 146 -9.96 -1.29 -5.11
CA ARG A 146 -9.57 -1.52 -6.49
C ARG A 146 -8.22 -2.20 -6.54
N VAL A 147 -8.08 -3.15 -7.46
CA VAL A 147 -6.80 -3.76 -7.83
C VAL A 147 -6.47 -3.36 -9.25
N VAL A 148 -5.33 -2.70 -9.41
CA VAL A 148 -4.88 -2.13 -10.68
C VAL A 148 -3.61 -2.83 -11.13
N ALA A 149 -3.58 -3.31 -12.38
CA ALA A 149 -2.41 -3.95 -12.96
C ALA A 149 -1.44 -2.92 -13.54
N LEU A 150 -0.17 -2.97 -13.14
CA LEU A 150 0.93 -2.19 -13.69
C LEU A 150 1.70 -3.06 -14.72
N PRO A 151 2.21 -2.47 -15.82
CA PRO A 151 2.23 -1.04 -16.17
C PRO A 151 0.96 -0.52 -16.86
N SER A 152 -0.05 -1.36 -17.09
CA SER A 152 -1.22 -0.98 -17.91
C SER A 152 -2.13 0.09 -17.27
N HIS A 153 -2.12 0.15 -15.94
CA HIS A 153 -3.03 0.86 -15.03
C HIS A 153 -4.50 0.50 -15.23
N ASN A 154 -4.78 -0.68 -15.78
CA ASN A 154 -6.13 -1.18 -15.88
C ASN A 154 -6.60 -1.67 -14.50
N CYS A 155 -7.75 -1.18 -14.06
CA CYS A 155 -8.43 -1.72 -12.89
C CYS A 155 -8.97 -3.11 -13.24
N VAL A 156 -8.36 -4.16 -12.67
CA VAL A 156 -8.69 -5.56 -12.95
C VAL A 156 -9.83 -6.03 -12.05
N TYR A 157 -9.77 -5.67 -10.77
CA TYR A 157 -10.81 -6.01 -9.80
C TYR A 157 -11.30 -4.77 -9.08
N ARG A 158 -12.60 -4.74 -8.77
CA ARG A 158 -13.24 -3.66 -8.01
C ARG A 158 -14.30 -4.26 -7.10
N GLN A 159 -14.29 -3.83 -5.84
CA GLN A 159 -15.29 -4.23 -4.85
C GLN A 159 -15.84 -2.99 -4.16
N GLN A 160 -17.16 -2.88 -4.06
CA GLN A 160 -17.80 -1.93 -3.16
C GLN A 160 -17.76 -2.53 -1.75
N LEU A 161 -17.13 -1.82 -0.80
CA LEU A 161 -16.94 -2.30 0.58
C LEU A 161 -18.06 -1.80 1.50
N ALA A 162 -18.54 -0.58 1.27
CA ALA A 162 -19.61 0.01 2.06
C ALA A 162 -20.41 1.02 1.21
N ASP A 163 -21.73 1.06 1.36
CA ASP A 163 -22.60 1.98 0.63
C ASP A 163 -23.02 3.17 1.53
N THR A 164 -23.92 2.92 2.48
CA THR A 164 -24.31 3.87 3.53
C THR A 164 -23.21 4.06 4.57
N ASP A 165 -22.60 2.96 5.00
CA ASP A 165 -21.49 2.89 5.97
C ASP A 165 -20.14 3.26 5.36
N PHE A 166 -19.09 3.31 6.19
CA PHE A 166 -17.72 3.50 5.73
C PHE A 166 -16.75 2.53 6.39
N VAL A 167 -15.71 2.16 5.66
CA VAL A 167 -14.59 1.39 6.21
C VAL A 167 -13.81 2.29 7.15
N VAL A 168 -13.72 1.91 8.42
CA VAL A 168 -13.00 2.63 9.47
C VAL A 168 -11.51 2.31 9.40
N LYS A 169 -11.18 1.04 9.15
CA LYS A 169 -9.80 0.56 9.04
C LYS A 169 -9.70 -0.53 7.99
N ALA A 170 -8.65 -0.48 7.19
CA ALA A 170 -8.33 -1.49 6.18
C ALA A 170 -6.86 -1.87 6.29
N GLU A 171 -6.57 -3.17 6.27
CA GLU A 171 -5.22 -3.71 6.37
C GLU A 171 -5.04 -4.86 5.38
N ILE A 172 -3.86 -4.91 4.76
CA ILE A 172 -3.49 -5.98 3.83
C ILE A 172 -2.50 -6.89 4.56
N ILE A 173 -2.93 -8.14 4.77
CA ILE A 173 -2.21 -9.13 5.56
C ILE A 173 -1.91 -10.37 4.73
N SER A 174 -0.78 -11.01 5.04
CA SER A 174 -0.50 -12.37 4.58
C SER A 174 -1.02 -13.34 5.64
N LEU A 175 -1.89 -14.25 5.23
CA LEU A 175 -2.39 -15.35 6.04
C LEU A 175 -1.87 -16.65 5.44
N LYS A 176 -0.84 -17.23 6.09
CA LYS A 176 -0.04 -18.32 5.50
C LYS A 176 0.52 -17.85 4.14
N ASP A 177 0.21 -18.59 3.08
CA ASP A 177 0.66 -18.34 1.71
C ASP A 177 -0.31 -17.47 0.88
N ASN A 178 -1.39 -16.96 1.49
CA ASN A 178 -2.39 -16.15 0.79
C ASN A 178 -2.41 -14.72 1.32
N VAL A 179 -2.65 -13.76 0.44
CA VAL A 179 -2.82 -12.35 0.82
C VAL A 179 -4.30 -12.00 0.84
N CYS A 180 -4.74 -11.27 1.85
CA CYS A 180 -6.11 -10.79 1.94
C CYS A 180 -6.20 -9.35 2.44
N LEU A 181 -7.25 -8.67 2.02
CA LEU A 181 -7.68 -7.38 2.54
C LEU A 181 -8.66 -7.62 3.68
N VAL A 182 -8.35 -7.12 4.88
CA VAL A 182 -9.26 -7.13 6.03
C VAL A 182 -9.75 -5.72 6.28
N CYS A 183 -11.07 -5.56 6.41
CA CYS A 183 -11.74 -4.28 6.61
C CYS A 183 -12.61 -4.35 7.87
N TYR A 184 -12.54 -3.31 8.69
CA TYR A 184 -13.50 -3.05 9.76
C TYR A 184 -14.39 -1.88 9.36
N ILE A 185 -15.71 -2.09 9.37
CA ILE A 185 -16.73 -1.17 8.85
C ILE A 185 -17.45 -0.48 10.02
N SER A 186 -17.97 0.73 9.80
CA SER A 186 -18.65 1.54 10.83
C SER A 186 -19.84 0.84 11.49
N ASN A 187 -20.53 -0.03 10.76
CA ASN A 187 -21.62 -0.86 11.25
C ASN A 187 -21.18 -2.00 12.18
N GLY A 188 -19.87 -2.23 12.33
CA GLY A 188 -19.29 -3.21 13.23
C GLY A 188 -18.90 -4.53 12.58
N HIS A 189 -19.04 -4.67 11.26
CA HIS A 189 -18.60 -5.86 10.55
C HIS A 189 -17.09 -5.87 10.33
N ILE A 190 -16.49 -7.05 10.46
CA ILE A 190 -15.15 -7.35 9.97
C ILE A 190 -15.30 -8.21 8.72
N THR A 191 -14.85 -7.68 7.58
CA THR A 191 -14.88 -8.38 6.30
C THR A 191 -13.47 -8.70 5.84
N ALA A 192 -13.29 -9.83 5.17
CA ALA A 192 -12.04 -10.20 4.52
C ALA A 192 -12.28 -10.54 3.05
N HIS A 193 -11.39 -10.08 2.17
CA HIS A 193 -11.43 -10.33 0.74
C HIS A 193 -10.09 -10.89 0.27
N SER A 194 -10.11 -11.94 -0.56
CA SER A 194 -8.90 -12.50 -1.15
C SER A 194 -8.25 -11.53 -2.12
N LEU A 195 -6.93 -11.50 -2.17
CA LEU A 195 -6.18 -10.72 -3.15
C LEU A 195 -5.46 -11.66 -4.14
N PRO A 196 -5.28 -11.25 -5.42
CA PRO A 196 -5.74 -9.98 -6.02
C PRO A 196 -7.23 -9.94 -6.38
N SER A 197 -7.95 -11.08 -6.33
CA SER A 197 -9.28 -11.21 -6.95
C SER A 197 -10.44 -10.44 -6.29
N LEU A 198 -10.23 -9.87 -5.10
CA LEU A 198 -11.23 -9.22 -4.25
C LEU A 198 -12.47 -10.09 -3.93
N ARG A 199 -12.38 -11.42 -4.06
CA ARG A 199 -13.50 -12.29 -3.70
C ARG A 199 -13.70 -12.29 -2.18
N PRO A 200 -14.93 -12.09 -1.67
CA PRO A 200 -15.23 -12.19 -0.24
C PRO A 200 -14.81 -13.55 0.32
N LEU A 201 -14.19 -13.53 1.49
CA LEU A 201 -13.77 -14.71 2.23
C LEU A 201 -14.57 -14.84 3.52
N ILE A 202 -14.71 -13.73 4.25
CA ILE A 202 -15.30 -13.68 5.58
C ILE A 202 -16.11 -12.38 5.70
N ASP A 203 -17.25 -12.48 6.37
CA ASP A 203 -18.03 -11.35 6.89
C ASP A 203 -18.58 -11.77 8.24
N ILE A 204 -18.13 -11.11 9.31
CA ILE A 204 -18.46 -11.45 10.70
C ILE A 204 -18.86 -10.18 11.44
N ASP A 205 -19.93 -10.29 12.23
CA ASP A 205 -20.33 -9.28 13.20
C ASP A 205 -19.33 -9.20 14.35
N PHE A 206 -18.79 -8.01 14.61
CA PHE A 206 -17.92 -7.75 15.76
C PHE A 206 -18.57 -6.79 16.75
N LEU A 207 -18.41 -5.48 16.55
CA LEU A 207 -18.96 -4.46 17.43
C LEU A 207 -19.05 -3.14 16.65
N PRO A 208 -20.19 -2.41 16.65
CA PRO A 208 -20.31 -1.14 15.93
C PRO A 208 -19.39 -0.04 16.44
N LEU A 209 -19.00 0.88 15.55
CA LEU A 209 -18.10 2.00 15.89
C LEU A 209 -18.63 2.90 17.01
N ALA A 210 -19.96 3.04 17.14
CA ALA A 210 -20.60 3.83 18.19
C ALA A 210 -20.20 3.38 19.61
N HIS A 211 -19.73 2.14 19.77
CA HIS A 211 -19.30 1.56 21.04
C HIS A 211 -17.77 1.52 21.20
N PHE A 212 -17.00 2.13 20.28
CA PHE A 212 -15.54 2.06 20.23
C PHE A 212 -14.88 3.45 20.39
N SER A 213 -13.82 3.54 21.21
CA SER A 213 -12.93 4.71 21.19
C SER A 213 -11.90 4.53 20.05
N TYR A 214 -11.84 5.51 19.15
CA TYR A 214 -11.15 5.54 17.85
C TYR A 214 -9.68 5.06 17.81
N ARG A 215 -9.04 4.81 18.95
CA ARG A 215 -7.58 4.65 19.07
C ARG A 215 -7.07 3.22 19.29
N SER A 216 -7.93 2.21 19.43
CA SER A 216 -7.50 0.90 19.96
C SER A 216 -7.53 -0.29 18.98
N LEU A 217 -8.01 -0.15 17.73
CA LEU A 217 -8.06 -1.29 16.81
C LEU A 217 -6.75 -1.43 16.00
N CYS A 218 -5.93 -2.41 16.37
CA CYS A 218 -4.76 -2.83 15.62
C CYS A 218 -5.02 -4.23 15.03
N ILE A 219 -4.89 -4.38 13.71
CA ILE A 219 -4.86 -5.68 13.06
C ILE A 219 -3.38 -6.08 13.01
N HIS A 220 -3.02 -7.15 13.73
CA HIS A 220 -1.64 -7.63 13.79
C HIS A 220 -1.39 -8.66 12.68
N LYS A 221 -0.19 -8.61 12.09
CA LYS A 221 0.35 -9.69 11.25
C LYS A 221 0.92 -10.76 12.20
N TYR A 222 0.49 -12.01 12.04
CA TYR A 222 1.01 -13.15 12.80
C TYR A 222 2.24 -13.75 12.12
#